data_AF-A0A0A9W1C4-F1
#
_entry.id   AF-A0A0A9W1C4-F1
#
_cell.length_a   1.000
_cell.length_b   1.000
_cell.length_c   1.000
_cell.angle_alpha   90.00
_cell.angle_beta   90.00
_cell.angle_gamma   90.00
#
_symmetry.space_group_name_H-M   'P 1'
#
loop_
_entity.id
_entity.type
_entity.pdbx_description
1 polymer ?
#
loop_
_entity_poly.entity_id
_entity_poly.type
_entity_poly.pdbx_seq_one_letter_code
_entity_poly.pdbx_strand_id
1 'polypeptide(L)'
;RLVAKRFSQQYGVDYYETFSPVVRSSSLRFLFGLATEKNLNVYQMDIDTAFLNGELKETVYMEQPDGFIQQKDKVCLLKRALYGLKQAPRSWNMRLHQTLMKMGMKQSKHDRCVYYFDMDNGSVFILAVYVDDLLTFTNDINKK
;
A
#
# COMPACT_ATOMS: atom_id res chain seq x y z
N ARG A 1 -17.35 0.64 9.91
CA ARG A 1 -15.87 0.65 9.66
C ARG A 1 -15.21 1.25 10.89
N LEU A 2 -14.25 0.55 11.49
CA LEU A 2 -13.47 1.09 12.62
C LEU A 2 -12.34 1.98 12.08
N VAL A 3 -12.21 3.20 12.60
CA VAL A 3 -11.23 4.18 12.15
C VAL A 3 -10.63 4.86 13.38
N ALA A 4 -9.31 4.96 13.44
CA ALA A 4 -8.61 5.67 14.51
C ALA A 4 -8.75 7.19 14.36
N LYS A 5 -8.81 7.89 15.48
CA LYS A 5 -8.88 9.36 15.54
C LYS A 5 -7.49 9.97 15.34
N ARG A 6 -7.05 10.15 14.07
CA ARG A 6 -5.69 10.64 13.73
C ARG A 6 -5.24 11.89 14.50
N PHE A 7 -6.16 12.76 14.88
CA PHE A 7 -5.89 14.03 15.54
C PHE A 7 -5.42 13.86 16.99
N SER A 8 -5.69 12.71 17.62
CA SER A 8 -5.24 12.42 18.98
C SER A 8 -3.82 11.86 19.04
N GLN A 9 -3.18 11.56 17.90
CA GLN A 9 -1.82 11.02 17.85
C GLN A 9 -0.75 12.12 17.98
N GLN A 10 0.23 11.88 18.85
CA GLN A 10 1.36 12.75 19.13
C GLN A 10 2.64 12.26 18.44
N TYR A 11 3.34 13.17 17.76
CA TYR A 11 4.64 12.89 17.15
C TYR A 11 5.69 12.60 18.24
N GLY A 12 6.55 11.61 18.02
CA GLY A 12 7.56 11.19 18.98
C GLY A 12 7.04 10.28 20.09
N VAL A 13 5.72 10.01 20.12
CA VAL A 13 5.10 9.06 21.06
C VAL A 13 4.38 7.97 20.25
N ASP A 14 3.36 8.34 19.49
CA ASP A 14 2.50 7.40 18.75
C ASP A 14 3.00 7.10 17.34
N TYR A 15 3.86 7.96 16.80
CA TYR A 15 4.46 7.81 15.48
C TYR A 15 5.72 8.67 15.32
N TYR A 16 6.62 8.21 14.45
CA TYR A 16 7.84 8.95 14.06
C TYR A 16 7.88 9.25 12.55
N GLU A 17 7.42 8.32 11.72
CA GLU A 17 7.43 8.50 10.26
C GLU A 17 6.06 8.21 9.65
N THR A 18 5.61 9.10 8.76
CA THR A 18 4.29 9.01 8.13
C THR A 18 4.37 8.97 6.60
N PHE A 19 5.53 9.31 6.04
CA PHE A 19 5.70 9.40 4.59
C PHE A 19 5.51 8.04 3.92
N SER A 20 4.57 8.02 2.96
CA SER A 20 4.35 6.93 2.01
C SER A 20 4.37 7.51 0.60
N PRO A 21 5.14 6.94 -0.33
CA PRO A 21 5.11 7.38 -1.72
C PRO A 21 3.79 6.99 -2.39
N VAL A 22 3.44 7.74 -3.43
CA VAL A 22 2.37 7.41 -4.40
C VAL A 22 2.96 7.50 -5.80
N VAL A 23 2.45 6.69 -6.72
CA VAL A 23 2.90 6.74 -8.12
C VAL A 23 2.68 8.14 -8.69
N ARG A 24 3.68 8.64 -9.42
CA ARG A 24 3.62 9.96 -10.03
C ARG A 24 2.73 9.94 -11.25
N SER A 25 1.98 11.03 -11.47
CA SER A 25 1.13 11.16 -12.66
C SER A 25 1.93 11.11 -13.97
N SER A 26 3.19 11.56 -13.97
CA SER A 26 4.09 11.42 -15.14
C SER A 26 4.41 9.96 -15.45
N SER A 27 4.67 9.14 -14.42
CA SER A 27 4.90 7.71 -14.56
C SER A 27 3.64 7.01 -15.10
N LEU A 28 2.47 7.33 -14.56
CA LEU A 28 1.20 6.77 -15.07
C LEU A 28 0.97 7.11 -16.55
N ARG A 29 1.14 8.38 -16.94
CA ARG A 29 1.00 8.80 -18.35
C ARG A 29 1.97 8.06 -19.27
N PHE A 30 3.22 7.90 -18.83
CA PHE A 30 4.21 7.11 -19.56
C PHE A 30 3.78 5.66 -19.71
N LEU A 31 3.31 5.01 -18.63
CA LEU A 31 2.85 3.62 -18.66
C LEU A 31 1.63 3.42 -19.58
N PHE A 32 0.68 4.36 -19.60
CA PHE A 32 -0.44 4.32 -20.55
C PHE A 32 0.01 4.50 -22.01
N GLY A 33 0.98 5.40 -22.26
CA GLY A 33 1.58 5.54 -23.58
C GLY A 33 2.27 4.25 -24.03
N LEU A 34 3.06 3.64 -23.14
CA LEU A 34 3.71 2.36 -23.37
C LEU A 34 2.70 1.24 -23.61
N ALA A 35 1.60 1.21 -22.86
CA ALA A 35 0.52 0.24 -23.03
C ALA A 35 -0.10 0.33 -24.43
N THR A 36 -0.30 1.55 -24.93
CA THR A 36 -0.81 1.80 -26.28
C THR A 36 0.19 1.34 -27.34
N GLU A 37 1.47 1.69 -27.18
CA GLU A 37 2.54 1.35 -28.12
C GLU A 37 2.79 -0.16 -28.22
N LYS A 38 2.75 -0.86 -27.07
CA LYS A 38 3.08 -2.29 -26.94
C LYS A 38 1.85 -3.20 -26.88
N ASN A 39 0.65 -2.64 -27.07
CA ASN A 39 -0.64 -3.35 -26.97
C ASN A 39 -0.79 -4.13 -25.65
N LEU A 40 -0.44 -3.49 -24.52
CA LEU A 40 -0.57 -4.07 -23.18
C LEU A 40 -2.00 -3.92 -22.67
N ASN A 41 -2.50 -4.95 -22.01
CA ASN A 41 -3.73 -4.86 -21.23
C ASN A 41 -3.46 -4.13 -19.91
N VAL A 42 -4.42 -3.30 -19.49
CA VAL A 42 -4.39 -2.61 -18.20
C VAL A 42 -5.49 -3.16 -17.31
N TYR A 43 -5.11 -3.58 -16.10
CA TYR A 43 -6.02 -4.06 -15.08
C TYR A 43 -5.90 -3.21 -13.82
N GLN A 44 -7.01 -2.91 -13.17
CA GLN A 44 -7.04 -2.29 -11.86
C GLN A 44 -7.46 -3.32 -10.81
N MET A 45 -6.81 -3.30 -9.67
CA MET A 45 -7.17 -4.07 -8.48
C MET A 45 -7.15 -3.16 -7.27
N ASP A 46 -8.16 -3.27 -6.41
CA ASP A 46 -8.20 -2.61 -5.10
C ASP A 46 -7.89 -3.64 -4.01
N ILE A 47 -7.01 -3.29 -3.07
CA ILE A 47 -6.67 -4.19 -1.96
C ILE A 47 -7.58 -3.92 -0.77
N ASP A 48 -8.53 -4.84 -0.58
CA ASP A 48 -9.37 -4.86 0.59
C ASP A 48 -8.54 -4.82 1.88
N THR A 49 -8.87 -3.86 2.75
CA THR A 49 -8.25 -3.71 4.06
C THR A 49 -6.72 -3.53 4.03
N ALA A 50 -6.18 -2.92 2.97
CA ALA A 50 -4.75 -2.66 2.76
C ALA A 50 -3.98 -2.30 4.05
N PHE A 51 -4.49 -1.34 4.83
CA PHE A 51 -3.78 -0.90 6.04
C PHE A 51 -3.70 -1.94 7.16
N LEU A 52 -4.67 -2.87 7.27
CA LEU A 52 -4.62 -3.95 8.27
C LEU A 52 -3.48 -4.94 8.00
N ASN A 53 -2.99 -5.00 6.76
CA ASN A 53 -1.80 -5.78 6.41
C ASN A 53 -0.51 -5.08 6.86
N GLY A 54 -0.54 -3.78 7.14
CA GLY A 54 0.57 -3.01 7.67
C GLY A 54 0.91 -3.38 9.12
N GLU A 55 2.20 -3.55 9.39
CA GLU A 55 2.70 -3.73 10.75
C GLU A 55 2.96 -2.37 11.42
N LEU A 56 2.52 -2.23 12.66
CA LEU A 56 2.85 -1.08 13.50
C LEU A 56 4.20 -1.34 14.16
N LYS A 57 5.10 -0.38 14.05
CA LYS A 57 6.36 -0.41 14.80
C LYS A 57 6.18 0.15 16.20
N GLU A 58 5.28 1.13 16.33
CA GLU A 58 4.94 1.78 17.58
C GLU A 58 3.81 1.04 18.31
N THR A 59 3.82 1.11 19.64
CA THR A 59 2.72 0.64 20.48
C THR A 59 1.64 1.72 20.52
N VAL A 60 0.51 1.50 19.83
CA VAL A 60 -0.59 2.45 19.77
C VAL A 60 -1.81 1.89 20.51
N TYR A 61 -2.38 2.70 21.40
CA TYR A 61 -3.64 2.42 22.06
C TYR A 61 -4.77 3.24 21.45
N MET A 62 -5.99 2.71 21.46
CA MET A 62 -7.20 3.44 21.08
C MET A 62 -8.29 3.25 22.13
N GLU A 63 -9.19 4.23 22.23
CA GLU A 63 -10.43 4.07 22.96
C GLU A 63 -11.22 2.86 22.43
N GLN A 64 -11.92 2.19 23.32
CA GLN A 64 -12.84 1.13 22.95
C GLN A 64 -13.90 1.68 21.97
N PRO A 65 -14.18 0.97 20.86
CA PRO A 65 -15.14 1.46 19.89
C PRO A 65 -16.58 1.37 20.40
N ASP A 66 -17.43 2.23 19.86
CA ASP A 66 -18.87 2.21 20.14
C ASP A 66 -19.45 0.82 19.84
N GLY A 67 -20.22 0.28 20.79
CA GLY A 67 -20.76 -1.09 20.70
C GLY A 67 -19.85 -2.19 21.22
N PHE A 68 -18.62 -1.87 21.65
CA PHE A 68 -17.73 -2.81 22.34
C PHE A 68 -17.10 -2.15 23.57
N ILE A 69 -17.76 -2.24 24.72
CA ILE A 69 -17.23 -1.76 26.00
C ILE A 69 -17.17 -2.94 26.97
N GLN A 70 -15.97 -3.38 27.32
CA GLN A 70 -15.79 -4.44 28.31
C GLN A 70 -15.77 -3.87 29.74
N GLN A 71 -15.01 -2.79 29.96
CA GLN A 71 -14.91 -2.04 31.22
C GLN A 71 -14.60 -0.58 30.91
N LYS A 72 -15.08 0.37 31.72
CA LYS A 72 -14.91 1.81 31.44
C LYS A 72 -13.45 2.25 31.30
N ASP A 73 -12.55 1.67 32.09
CA ASP A 73 -11.15 2.15 32.18
C ASP A 73 -10.18 1.36 31.29
N LYS A 74 -10.69 0.58 30.33
CA LYS A 74 -9.87 -0.18 29.39
C LYS A 74 -9.71 0.54 28.06
N VAL A 75 -8.56 0.32 27.44
CA VAL A 75 -8.23 0.75 26.07
C VAL A 75 -7.83 -0.46 25.23
N CYS A 76 -7.99 -0.34 23.92
CA CYS A 76 -7.58 -1.36 22.97
C CYS A 76 -6.14 -1.13 22.52
N LEU A 77 -5.29 -2.14 22.65
CA LEU A 77 -3.98 -2.16 22.02
C LEU A 77 -4.13 -2.56 20.54
N LEU A 78 -3.65 -1.71 19.63
CA LEU A 78 -3.66 -2.00 18.20
C LEU A 78 -2.52 -2.95 17.83
N LYS A 79 -2.87 -4.12 17.27
CA LYS A 79 -1.90 -5.13 16.79
C LYS A 79 -1.50 -4.93 15.32
N ARG A 80 -2.28 -4.17 14.55
CA ARG A 80 -2.10 -3.90 13.12
C ARG A 80 -2.43 -2.44 12.84
N ALA A 81 -1.91 -1.92 11.74
CA ALA A 81 -2.22 -0.55 11.34
C ALA A 81 -3.70 -0.44 10.94
N LEU A 82 -4.34 0.66 11.33
CA LEU A 82 -5.75 0.91 11.07
C LEU A 82 -5.89 2.18 10.24
N TYR A 83 -6.97 2.28 9.45
CA TYR A 83 -7.39 3.56 8.87
C TYR A 83 -7.47 4.64 9.95
N GLY A 84 -7.01 5.84 9.59
CA GLY A 84 -6.95 6.97 10.51
C GLY A 84 -5.68 7.02 11.37
N LEU A 85 -4.79 6.03 11.33
CA LEU A 85 -3.45 6.22 11.89
C LEU A 85 -2.57 6.99 10.89
N LYS A 86 -1.79 7.95 11.38
CA LYS A 86 -0.91 8.78 10.54
C LYS A 86 0.18 7.96 9.83
N GLN A 87 0.64 6.87 10.44
CA GLN A 87 1.66 5.98 9.87
C GLN A 87 1.08 4.82 9.04
N ALA A 88 -0.24 4.62 9.02
CA ALA A 88 -0.84 3.46 8.35
C ALA A 88 -0.48 3.33 6.85
N PRO A 89 -0.52 4.40 6.04
CA PRO A 89 -0.12 4.31 4.63
C PRO A 89 1.34 3.85 4.46
N ARG A 90 2.23 4.32 5.33
CA ARG A 90 3.65 3.93 5.32
C ARG A 90 3.82 2.47 5.71
N SER A 91 3.19 2.03 6.80
CA SER A 91 3.21 0.63 7.24
C SER A 91 2.72 -0.31 6.15
N TRP A 92 1.65 0.08 5.45
CA TRP A 92 1.15 -0.65 4.30
C TRP A 92 2.15 -0.69 3.14
N ASN A 93 2.67 0.47 2.71
CA ASN A 93 3.62 0.55 1.62
C ASN A 93 4.88 -0.30 1.87
N MET A 94 5.43 -0.28 3.09
CA MET A 94 6.57 -1.13 3.46
C MET A 94 6.22 -2.63 3.36
N ARG A 95 5.05 -3.03 3.84
CA ARG A 95 4.61 -4.43 3.75
C ARG A 95 4.45 -4.86 2.29
N LEU A 96 3.76 -4.06 1.48
CA LEU A 96 3.55 -4.33 0.07
C LEU A 96 4.89 -4.44 -0.66
N HIS A 97 5.79 -3.47 -0.46
CA HIS A 97 7.12 -3.49 -1.06
C HIS A 97 7.87 -4.79 -0.74
N GLN A 98 7.93 -5.19 0.54
CA GLN A 98 8.60 -6.43 0.94
C GLN A 98 7.97 -7.66 0.29
N THR A 99 6.65 -7.72 0.20
CA THR A 99 5.93 -8.81 -0.48
C THR A 99 6.29 -8.86 -1.97
N LEU A 100 6.23 -7.72 -2.68
CA LEU A 100 6.54 -7.65 -4.11
C LEU A 100 8.00 -8.05 -4.40
N MET A 101 8.95 -7.59 -3.59
CA MET A 101 10.36 -8.00 -3.72
C MET A 101 10.56 -9.50 -3.47
N LYS A 102 9.86 -10.08 -2.48
CA LYS A 102 9.88 -11.53 -2.21
C LYS A 102 9.28 -12.35 -3.34
N MET A 103 8.31 -11.79 -4.05
CA MET A 103 7.74 -12.39 -5.27
C MET A 103 8.70 -12.31 -6.47
N GLY A 104 9.85 -11.65 -6.34
CA GLY A 104 10.86 -11.53 -7.39
C GLY A 104 10.71 -10.28 -8.28
N MET A 105 9.80 -9.36 -7.94
CA MET A 105 9.66 -8.11 -8.68
C MET A 105 10.83 -7.17 -8.37
N LYS A 106 11.13 -6.30 -9.34
CA LYS A 106 12.10 -5.21 -9.20
C LYS A 106 11.39 -3.88 -9.06
N GLN A 107 11.86 -3.04 -8.15
CA GLN A 107 11.38 -1.67 -8.02
C GLN A 107 12.09 -0.76 -9.02
N SER A 108 11.33 0.12 -9.68
CA SER A 108 11.89 1.12 -10.58
C SER A 108 12.72 2.18 -9.83
N LYS A 109 13.84 2.58 -10.42
CA LYS A 109 14.69 3.68 -9.91
C LYS A 109 14.10 5.07 -10.17
N HIS A 110 13.21 5.19 -11.16
CA HIS A 110 12.60 6.46 -11.56
C HIS A 110 11.33 6.77 -10.75
N ASP A 111 10.61 5.73 -10.32
CA ASP A 111 9.44 5.85 -9.45
C ASP A 111 9.35 4.62 -8.52
N ARG A 112 9.44 4.86 -7.21
CA ARG A 112 9.43 3.79 -6.19
C ARG A 112 8.08 3.09 -6.05
N CYS A 113 7.02 3.64 -6.65
CA CYS A 113 5.70 3.01 -6.70
C CYS A 113 5.49 2.18 -7.97
N VAL A 114 6.49 2.04 -8.82
CA VAL A 114 6.44 1.19 -10.02
C VAL A 114 7.35 -0.02 -9.83
N TYR A 115 6.79 -1.20 -10.08
CA TYR A 115 7.45 -2.49 -10.01
C TYR A 115 7.31 -3.22 -11.33
N TYR A 116 8.23 -4.13 -11.65
CA TYR A 116 8.17 -4.95 -12.86
C TYR A 116 8.88 -6.27 -12.65
N PHE A 117 8.57 -7.25 -13.50
CA PHE A 117 9.38 -8.46 -13.63
C PHE A 117 10.37 -8.29 -14.79
N ASP A 118 11.58 -8.82 -14.63
CA ASP A 118 12.42 -9.13 -15.79
C ASP A 118 11.77 -10.33 -16.47
N MET A 119 11.32 -10.10 -17.69
CA MET A 119 10.55 -11.06 -18.46
C MET A 119 11.28 -11.34 -19.75
N ASP A 120 11.47 -12.61 -20.07
CA ASP A 120 12.11 -13.03 -21.30
C ASP A 120 11.12 -12.95 -22.47
N ASN A 121 11.65 -12.97 -23.70
CA ASN A 121 10.87 -13.13 -24.93
C ASN A 121 9.81 -12.04 -25.21
N GLY A 122 10.06 -10.79 -24.78
CA GLY A 122 9.18 -9.66 -25.08
C GLY A 122 7.88 -9.62 -24.26
N SER A 123 7.73 -10.51 -23.27
CA SER A 123 6.66 -10.39 -22.29
C SER A 123 6.92 -9.18 -21.37
N VAL A 124 5.86 -8.48 -20.99
CA VAL A 124 5.94 -7.28 -20.13
C VAL A 124 4.96 -7.45 -18.98
N PHE A 125 5.42 -7.21 -17.75
CA PHE A 125 4.56 -7.11 -16.59
C PHE A 125 5.04 -5.97 -15.70
N ILE A 126 4.21 -4.93 -15.58
CA ILE A 126 4.50 -3.73 -14.79
C ILE A 126 3.34 -3.50 -13.83
N LEU A 127 3.64 -3.17 -12.58
CA LEU A 127 2.68 -2.86 -11.53
C LEU A 127 2.95 -1.44 -11.03
N ALA A 128 1.94 -0.57 -11.09
CA ALA A 128 1.96 0.76 -10.48
C ALA A 128 1.07 0.78 -9.24
N VAL A 129 1.59 1.31 -8.14
CA VAL A 129 0.93 1.34 -6.83
C VAL A 129 0.48 2.76 -6.49
N TYR A 130 -0.81 2.94 -6.24
CA TYR A 130 -1.39 4.16 -5.70
C TYR A 130 -2.12 3.84 -4.39
N VAL A 131 -1.42 3.94 -3.26
CA VAL A 131 -1.98 3.61 -1.93
C VAL A 131 -2.54 2.17 -1.90
N ASP A 132 -3.86 1.99 -1.94
CA ASP A 132 -4.60 0.72 -1.98
C ASP A 132 -4.93 0.22 -3.40
N ASP A 133 -4.87 1.10 -4.40
CA ASP A 133 -5.04 0.75 -5.82
C ASP A 133 -3.75 0.22 -6.44
N LEU A 134 -3.89 -0.84 -7.23
CA LEU A 134 -2.86 -1.44 -8.06
C LEU A 134 -3.28 -1.42 -9.53
N LEU A 135 -2.40 -0.88 -10.38
CA LEU A 135 -2.55 -0.92 -11.84
C LEU A 135 -1.52 -1.85 -12.45
N THR A 136 -1.98 -2.89 -13.13
CA THR A 136 -1.14 -3.86 -13.82
C THR A 136 -1.17 -3.63 -15.32
N PHE A 137 0.00 -3.56 -15.95
CA PHE A 137 0.20 -3.42 -17.39
C PHE A 137 0.91 -4.68 -17.90
N THR A 138 0.25 -5.48 -18.73
CA THR A 138 0.81 -6.76 -19.19
C THR A 138 0.29 -7.18 -20.57
N ASN A 139 1.15 -7.83 -21.35
CA ASN A 139 0.76 -8.56 -22.57
C ASN A 139 0.59 -10.07 -22.35
N ASP A 140 0.94 -10.58 -21.15
CA ASP A 140 0.73 -11.97 -20.75
C ASP A 140 -0.51 -12.07 -19.85
N ILE A 141 -1.55 -12.73 -20.38
CA ILE A 141 -2.87 -12.86 -19.74
C ILE A 141 -2.85 -13.98 -18.69
N ASN A 142 -1.85 -14.87 -18.71
CA ASN A 142 -1.76 -16.01 -17.79
C ASN A 142 -1.13 -15.65 -16.43
N LYS A 143 -0.62 -14.42 -16.26
CA LYS A 143 0.00 -13.92 -15.03
C LYS A 143 -0.89 -12.96 -14.25
N LYS A 144 -2.21 -13.17 -14.26
CA LYS A 144 -3.16 -12.43 -13.44
C LYS A 144 -2.94 -12.67 -11.95
#